data_AF-A0A936DFF3-F1
#
_entry.id   AF-A0A936DFF3-F1
#
_cell.length_a   1.000
_cell.length_b   1.000
_cell.length_c   1.000
_cell.angle_alpha   90.00
_cell.angle_beta   90.00
_cell.angle_gamma   90.00
#
_symmetry.space_group_name_H-M   'P 1'
#
loop_
_entity.id
_entity.type
_entity.pdbx_description
1 polymer ?
#
loop_
_entity_poly.entity_id
_entity_poly.type
_entity_poly.pdbx_seq_one_letter_code
_entity_poly.pdbx_strand_id
1 'polypeptide(L)'
;MRKLGFFVASLAVAVLQPRPAAAAPVELVEQRERYLLMHDVDHSIEHGNWFEREPFLAAFGDLEAGFLAVHPDDSQFLVMFTTFELPPPIGALYQSVANDVHGIGYEHIAPEDAVIPDEGMGYFDDTPDSQIYGFLHMNRWQNYLGGDAGGVNDNYISLVFGQELGHAWLAFVSYDGGAGPSRDMLGRANAHWSFYLDSGGSPVQGHDWLDNGDGSFTAIKHDIYEYRDLDLSLVGLLPPAQFAPWFVLENPSNCIDAASGDGVCADPGAFLFEAESYTVDATRRDITIDDVIAAEGPRIPAWPDAPDTYDVSFVLVTRADEVLSEGDKLLLDAIIGRSIEIFDAQTRGYAHIVNRTAAAAPGDDSGDGGSSSASAGLDSGSGGADASAGSSGGSDSSTAAGAADGDADTDARGCGCRSDGHARPSWWLWTALALARRRARTR
;
A
#
# COMPACT_ATOMS: atom_id res chain seq x y z
N MET A 1 -74.56 38.08 -36.05
CA MET A 1 -73.29 37.79 -36.76
C MET A 1 -72.16 37.77 -35.74
N ARG A 2 -71.71 36.58 -35.29
CA ARG A 2 -70.45 36.42 -34.55
C ARG A 2 -69.65 35.35 -35.28
N LYS A 3 -68.45 35.75 -35.74
CA LYS A 3 -67.53 34.93 -36.54
C LYS A 3 -66.80 33.94 -35.63
N LEU A 4 -66.84 32.66 -36.01
CA LEU A 4 -65.96 31.61 -35.50
C LEU A 4 -64.70 31.61 -36.38
N GLY A 5 -63.51 31.69 -35.79
CA GLY A 5 -62.23 31.54 -36.46
C GLY A 5 -61.38 30.54 -35.69
N PHE A 6 -61.08 29.41 -36.35
CA PHE A 6 -60.33 28.27 -35.83
C PHE A 6 -58.88 28.64 -35.49
N PHE A 7 -58.42 28.23 -34.30
CA PHE A 7 -57.00 28.13 -33.97
C PHE A 7 -56.51 26.71 -34.32
N VAL A 8 -55.55 26.60 -35.23
CA VAL A 8 -54.82 25.36 -35.49
C VAL A 8 -53.62 25.35 -34.55
N ALA A 9 -53.62 24.44 -33.58
CA ALA A 9 -52.45 24.17 -32.75
C ALA A 9 -51.54 23.19 -33.51
N SER A 10 -50.39 23.67 -34.00
CA SER A 10 -49.35 22.81 -34.53
C SER A 10 -48.66 22.09 -33.37
N LEU A 11 -48.88 20.78 -33.27
CA LEU A 11 -48.15 19.91 -32.35
C LEU A 11 -46.76 19.67 -32.95
N ALA A 12 -45.73 20.33 -32.42
CA ALA A 12 -44.35 20.03 -32.76
C ALA A 12 -43.94 18.74 -32.02
N VAL A 13 -43.85 17.63 -32.75
CA VAL A 13 -43.25 16.39 -32.25
C VAL A 13 -41.74 16.60 -32.24
N ALA A 14 -41.17 16.84 -31.06
CA ALA A 14 -39.73 16.80 -30.86
C ALA A 14 -39.27 15.33 -30.96
N VAL A 15 -38.63 14.98 -32.07
CA VAL A 15 -37.91 13.70 -32.18
C VAL A 15 -36.67 13.82 -31.30
N LEU A 16 -36.74 13.25 -30.09
CA LEU A 16 -35.58 13.00 -29.25
C LEU A 16 -34.68 12.03 -30.01
N GLN A 17 -33.62 12.54 -30.63
CA GLN A 17 -32.57 11.68 -31.15
C GLN A 17 -31.83 11.08 -29.95
N PRO A 18 -31.58 9.75 -29.94
CA PRO A 18 -30.73 9.16 -28.92
C PRO A 18 -29.35 9.81 -29.03
N ARG A 19 -28.90 10.45 -27.94
CA ARG A 19 -27.48 10.80 -27.82
C ARG A 19 -26.69 9.49 -27.84
N PRO A 20 -25.59 9.38 -28.59
CA PRO A 20 -24.68 8.27 -28.39
C PRO A 20 -24.28 8.28 -26.91
N ALA A 21 -24.33 7.11 -26.26
CA ALA A 21 -23.75 6.96 -24.94
C ALA A 21 -22.29 7.43 -25.04
N ALA A 22 -21.87 8.33 -24.15
CA ALA A 22 -20.44 8.60 -24.01
C ALA A 22 -19.77 7.26 -23.67
N ALA A 23 -18.60 7.00 -24.28
CA ALA A 23 -17.79 5.85 -23.90
C ALA A 23 -17.49 5.94 -22.40
N ALA A 24 -17.38 4.80 -21.72
CA ALA A 24 -17.01 4.82 -20.31
C ALA A 24 -15.58 5.37 -20.21
N PRO A 25 -15.25 6.19 -19.19
CA PRO A 25 -13.89 6.72 -19.02
C PRO A 25 -12.84 5.61 -18.94
N VAL A 26 -13.19 4.50 -18.29
CA VAL A 26 -12.35 3.30 -18.19
C VAL A 26 -13.12 2.07 -18.69
N GLU A 27 -12.51 1.30 -19.60
CA GLU A 27 -13.14 0.14 -20.25
C GLU A 27 -12.27 -1.13 -20.15
N LEU A 28 -12.90 -2.27 -19.88
CA LEU A 28 -12.22 -3.57 -19.87
C LEU A 28 -11.74 -3.95 -21.28
N VAL A 29 -10.50 -4.38 -21.37
CA VAL A 29 -9.90 -4.94 -22.59
C VAL A 29 -9.84 -6.46 -22.52
N GLU A 30 -9.26 -6.97 -21.43
CA GLU A 30 -8.99 -8.40 -21.23
C GLU A 30 -8.95 -8.69 -19.74
N GLN A 31 -9.58 -9.79 -19.32
CA GLN A 31 -9.37 -10.35 -17.98
C GLN A 31 -8.23 -11.36 -18.03
N ARG A 32 -7.24 -11.18 -17.16
CA ARG A 32 -6.07 -12.04 -17.02
C ARG A 32 -6.20 -12.94 -15.80
N GLU A 33 -5.18 -13.78 -15.57
CA GLU A 33 -5.15 -14.66 -14.40
C GLU A 33 -5.14 -13.86 -13.10
N ARG A 34 -4.35 -12.79 -13.01
CA ARG A 34 -4.13 -12.05 -11.76
C ARG A 34 -4.63 -10.61 -11.77
N TYR A 35 -5.08 -10.07 -12.90
CA TYR A 35 -5.52 -8.67 -13.03
C TYR A 35 -6.52 -8.44 -14.17
N LEU A 36 -7.17 -7.27 -14.18
CA LEU A 36 -7.92 -6.77 -15.34
C LEU A 36 -7.07 -5.79 -16.12
N LEU A 37 -6.95 -5.98 -17.43
CA LEU A 37 -6.37 -4.97 -18.31
C LEU A 37 -7.49 -4.04 -18.77
N MET A 38 -7.32 -2.74 -18.49
CA MET A 38 -8.31 -1.71 -18.76
C MET A 38 -7.69 -0.55 -19.54
N HIS A 39 -8.48 0.06 -20.42
CA HIS A 39 -8.11 1.27 -21.13
C HIS A 39 -8.63 2.50 -20.41
N ASP A 40 -7.77 3.50 -20.22
CA ASP A 40 -8.15 4.89 -19.95
C ASP A 40 -8.53 5.55 -21.29
N VAL A 41 -9.83 5.63 -21.56
CA VAL A 41 -10.40 6.02 -22.86
C VAL A 41 -10.40 7.53 -23.04
N ASP A 42 -10.61 8.28 -21.96
CA ASP A 42 -10.71 9.74 -21.99
C ASP A 42 -9.56 10.47 -21.30
N HIS A 43 -8.54 9.73 -20.85
CA HIS A 43 -7.36 10.22 -20.14
C HIS A 43 -7.65 10.73 -18.73
N SER A 44 -8.78 10.36 -18.13
CA SER A 44 -9.16 10.72 -16.75
C SER A 44 -8.20 10.14 -15.71
N ILE A 45 -7.59 8.98 -15.98
CA ILE A 45 -6.66 8.32 -15.07
C ILE A 45 -5.23 8.87 -15.26
N GLU A 46 -4.75 8.93 -16.50
CA GLU A 46 -3.41 9.43 -16.85
C GLU A 46 -3.21 10.89 -16.47
N HIS A 47 -4.25 11.71 -16.59
CA HIS A 47 -4.21 13.13 -16.27
C HIS A 47 -4.96 13.49 -14.99
N GLY A 48 -5.40 12.49 -14.24
CA GLY A 48 -6.01 12.66 -12.92
C GLY A 48 -5.04 13.33 -11.94
N ASN A 49 -5.57 14.22 -11.10
CA ASN A 49 -4.81 14.74 -9.96
C ASN A 49 -5.12 13.89 -8.73
N TRP A 50 -4.19 13.01 -8.38
CA TRP A 50 -4.32 12.05 -7.28
C TRP A 50 -4.00 12.63 -5.90
N PHE A 51 -3.72 13.94 -5.80
CA PHE A 51 -3.19 14.59 -4.58
C PHE A 51 -4.11 15.68 -4.01
N GLU A 52 -5.27 15.88 -4.63
CA GLU A 52 -6.30 16.78 -4.15
C GLU A 52 -7.61 15.99 -4.09
N ARG A 53 -8.39 16.18 -3.02
CA ARG A 53 -9.59 15.38 -2.75
C ARG A 53 -10.55 15.24 -3.92
N GLU A 54 -11.10 16.37 -4.41
CA GLU A 54 -12.14 16.32 -5.45
C GLU A 54 -11.63 15.73 -6.77
N PRO A 55 -10.45 16.14 -7.29
CA PRO A 55 -9.87 15.48 -8.46
C PRO A 55 -9.53 13.99 -8.25
N PHE A 56 -9.06 13.61 -7.05
CA PHE A 56 -8.81 12.21 -6.69
C PHE A 56 -10.11 11.39 -6.77
N LEU A 57 -11.19 11.85 -6.11
CA LEU A 57 -12.47 11.16 -6.10
C LEU A 57 -13.08 11.04 -7.50
N ALA A 58 -12.85 12.03 -8.37
CA ALA A 58 -13.28 11.95 -9.77
C ALA A 58 -12.53 10.82 -10.53
N ALA A 59 -11.20 10.81 -10.48
CA ALA A 59 -10.40 9.80 -11.18
C ALA A 59 -10.60 8.39 -10.60
N PHE A 60 -10.64 8.27 -9.27
CA PHE A 60 -10.97 7.01 -8.59
C PHE A 60 -12.38 6.53 -8.94
N GLY A 61 -13.37 7.43 -8.95
CA GLY A 61 -14.76 7.09 -9.30
C GLY A 61 -14.90 6.58 -10.73
N ASP A 62 -14.16 7.16 -11.68
CA ASP A 62 -14.12 6.70 -13.08
C ASP A 62 -13.51 5.29 -13.19
N LEU A 63 -12.41 5.03 -12.47
CA LEU A 63 -11.80 3.70 -12.38
C LEU A 63 -12.70 2.67 -11.72
N GLU A 64 -13.27 3.00 -10.55
CA GLU A 64 -14.17 2.14 -9.79
C GLU A 64 -15.41 1.78 -10.60
N ALA A 65 -16.02 2.76 -11.29
CA ALA A 65 -17.17 2.51 -12.16
C ALA A 65 -16.82 1.56 -13.31
N GLY A 66 -15.65 1.72 -13.95
CA GLY A 66 -15.17 0.81 -14.99
C GLY A 66 -14.93 -0.61 -14.46
N PHE A 67 -14.33 -0.72 -13.28
CA PHE A 67 -14.07 -1.99 -12.60
C PHE A 67 -15.39 -2.71 -12.23
N LEU A 68 -16.29 -2.04 -11.53
CA LEU A 68 -17.57 -2.60 -11.07
C LEU A 68 -18.55 -2.90 -12.22
N ALA A 69 -18.32 -2.35 -13.42
CA ALA A 69 -19.10 -2.72 -14.61
C ALA A 69 -18.82 -4.17 -15.06
N VAL A 70 -17.67 -4.74 -14.69
CA VAL A 70 -17.20 -6.06 -15.13
C VAL A 70 -16.80 -6.99 -13.98
N HIS A 71 -16.76 -6.49 -12.76
CA HIS A 71 -16.35 -7.21 -11.56
C HIS A 71 -17.40 -7.06 -10.45
N PRO A 72 -17.70 -8.11 -9.66
CA PRO A 72 -18.54 -7.95 -8.48
C PRO A 72 -17.92 -6.97 -7.46
N ASP A 73 -18.77 -6.34 -6.68
CA ASP A 73 -18.36 -5.50 -5.54
C ASP A 73 -18.03 -6.39 -4.32
N ASP A 74 -16.88 -7.05 -4.37
CA ASP A 74 -16.37 -7.96 -3.35
C ASP A 74 -14.88 -7.74 -3.02
N SER A 75 -14.34 -6.58 -3.42
CA SER A 75 -12.95 -6.18 -3.15
C SER A 75 -12.92 -5.09 -2.08
N GLN A 76 -12.03 -5.25 -1.11
CA GLN A 76 -11.73 -4.28 -0.05
C GLN A 76 -10.67 -3.28 -0.48
N PHE A 77 -9.71 -3.73 -1.30
CA PHE A 77 -8.68 -2.88 -1.91
C PHE A 77 -8.69 -2.99 -3.43
N LEU A 78 -8.48 -1.85 -4.09
CA LEU A 78 -8.22 -1.77 -5.52
C LEU A 78 -6.77 -1.32 -5.76
N VAL A 79 -5.95 -2.18 -6.35
CA VAL A 79 -4.55 -1.92 -6.66
C VAL A 79 -4.40 -1.67 -8.16
N MET A 80 -3.96 -0.49 -8.53
CA MET A 80 -3.76 -0.08 -9.91
C MET A 80 -2.28 0.04 -10.25
N PHE A 81 -1.87 -0.68 -11.30
CA PHE A 81 -0.65 -0.42 -12.04
C PHE A 81 -0.97 0.34 -13.33
N THR A 82 0.01 1.07 -13.86
CA THR A 82 -0.16 1.87 -15.09
C THR A 82 0.97 1.62 -16.08
N THR A 83 0.78 2.04 -17.34
CA THR A 83 1.87 2.14 -18.35
C THR A 83 2.47 3.55 -18.45
N PHE A 84 1.91 4.49 -17.69
CA PHE A 84 2.33 5.88 -17.57
C PHE A 84 2.77 6.19 -16.14
N GLU A 85 3.51 7.28 -15.95
CA GLU A 85 4.09 7.64 -14.66
C GLU A 85 3.22 8.66 -13.91
N LEU A 86 3.12 8.49 -12.59
CA LEU A 86 2.80 9.58 -11.68
C LEU A 86 3.83 10.71 -11.81
N PRO A 87 3.47 11.97 -11.50
CA PRO A 87 4.41 13.07 -11.54
C PRO A 87 5.59 12.82 -10.57
N PRO A 88 6.85 13.03 -11.00
CA PRO A 88 7.99 12.96 -10.11
C PRO A 88 7.85 13.91 -8.91
N PRO A 89 8.37 13.55 -7.72
CA PRO A 89 9.15 12.35 -7.42
C PRO A 89 8.32 11.14 -6.97
N ILE A 90 7.02 11.08 -7.27
CA ILE A 90 6.12 10.08 -6.65
C ILE A 90 6.36 8.67 -7.20
N GLY A 91 6.76 7.75 -6.32
CA GLY A 91 6.98 6.34 -6.58
C GLY A 91 5.68 5.55 -6.64
N ALA A 92 4.86 5.63 -5.61
CA ALA A 92 3.51 5.09 -5.51
C ALA A 92 2.71 5.88 -4.45
N LEU A 93 1.42 5.60 -4.31
CA LEU A 93 0.60 6.12 -3.21
C LEU A 93 -0.52 5.15 -2.82
N TYR A 94 -0.90 5.23 -1.56
CA TYR A 94 -2.14 4.73 -0.99
C TYR A 94 -3.09 5.88 -0.70
N GLN A 95 -4.37 5.64 -0.93
CA GLN A 95 -5.43 6.51 -0.46
C GLN A 95 -6.53 5.68 0.21
N SER A 96 -6.88 6.06 1.43
CA SER A 96 -8.10 5.57 2.07
C SER A 96 -9.30 6.30 1.47
N VAL A 97 -10.27 5.53 0.98
CA VAL A 97 -11.58 6.02 0.51
C VAL A 97 -12.67 5.74 1.54
N ALA A 98 -12.46 4.78 2.42
CA ALA A 98 -13.21 4.63 3.66
C ALA A 98 -12.28 4.16 4.78
N ASN A 99 -12.59 4.56 6.01
CA ASN A 99 -11.90 4.09 7.20
C ASN A 99 -12.88 3.94 8.37
N ASP A 100 -12.85 2.78 9.01
CA ASP A 100 -13.60 2.48 10.23
C ASP A 100 -12.75 1.89 11.37
N VAL A 101 -11.43 1.96 11.24
CA VAL A 101 -10.47 1.47 12.23
C VAL A 101 -10.10 2.59 13.20
N HIS A 102 -10.32 2.34 14.49
CA HIS A 102 -9.94 3.28 15.56
C HIS A 102 -8.49 3.05 16.02
N GLY A 103 -7.88 4.09 16.60
CA GLY A 103 -6.66 3.96 17.39
C GLY A 103 -5.41 3.68 16.55
N ILE A 104 -5.44 4.08 15.27
CA ILE A 104 -4.34 3.97 14.32
C ILE A 104 -3.85 5.33 13.81
N GLY A 105 -4.33 6.44 14.39
CA GLY A 105 -3.86 7.81 14.11
C GLY A 105 -4.54 8.51 12.93
N TYR A 106 -5.46 7.85 12.23
CA TYR A 106 -6.25 8.45 11.14
C TYR A 106 -7.13 9.61 11.59
N GLU A 107 -7.46 9.66 12.88
CA GLU A 107 -8.15 10.76 13.54
C GLU A 107 -7.38 12.10 13.46
N HIS A 108 -6.11 12.06 13.06
CA HIS A 108 -5.17 13.19 13.12
C HIS A 108 -4.49 13.52 11.80
N ILE A 109 -4.77 12.80 10.71
CA ILE A 109 -3.98 12.87 9.47
C ILE A 109 -4.49 13.87 8.43
N ALA A 110 -5.72 14.35 8.57
CA ALA A 110 -6.32 15.27 7.59
C ALA A 110 -5.54 16.60 7.38
N PRO A 111 -4.88 17.18 8.40
CA PRO A 111 -4.00 18.34 8.18
C PRO A 111 -2.78 18.07 7.29
N GLU A 112 -2.36 16.81 7.16
CA GLU A 112 -1.16 16.38 6.45
C GLU A 112 -1.47 15.77 5.08
N ASP A 113 -2.67 15.22 4.89
CA ASP A 113 -3.15 14.70 3.61
C ASP A 113 -4.37 15.47 3.10
N ALA A 114 -4.19 16.23 2.03
CA ALA A 114 -5.22 17.05 1.40
C ALA A 114 -6.37 16.25 0.74
N VAL A 115 -6.23 14.94 0.61
CA VAL A 115 -7.30 14.04 0.12
C VAL A 115 -8.22 13.62 1.26
N ILE A 116 -7.70 13.48 2.48
CA ILE A 116 -8.46 13.09 3.67
C ILE A 116 -9.26 14.30 4.19
N PRO A 117 -10.55 14.14 4.53
CA PRO A 117 -11.39 15.26 4.92
C PRO A 117 -11.04 15.80 6.32
N ASP A 118 -10.87 17.12 6.44
CA ASP A 118 -10.47 17.86 7.65
C ASP A 118 -11.51 17.84 8.80
N GLU A 119 -12.69 17.24 8.61
CA GLU A 119 -13.80 17.33 9.58
C GLU A 119 -13.62 16.52 10.89
N GLY A 120 -12.38 16.22 11.30
CA GLY A 120 -12.10 15.39 12.50
C GLY A 120 -12.70 13.99 12.41
N MET A 121 -12.94 13.56 11.17
CA MET A 121 -13.70 12.37 10.83
C MET A 121 -12.72 11.21 10.70
N GLY A 122 -12.02 10.80 11.77
CA GLY A 122 -11.31 9.51 11.77
C GLY A 122 -12.18 8.31 11.33
N TYR A 123 -13.48 8.55 11.12
CA TYR A 123 -14.44 7.75 10.36
C TYR A 123 -14.98 8.50 9.14
N PHE A 124 -14.65 8.01 7.95
CA PHE A 124 -15.23 8.48 6.70
C PHE A 124 -15.53 7.30 5.78
N ASP A 125 -16.44 7.53 4.83
CA ASP A 125 -16.82 6.55 3.82
C ASP A 125 -17.22 7.32 2.56
N ASP A 126 -16.27 7.50 1.66
CA ASP A 126 -16.45 8.11 0.33
C ASP A 126 -16.92 7.08 -0.72
N THR A 127 -17.08 5.81 -0.31
CA THR A 127 -17.55 4.69 -1.13
C THR A 127 -18.79 4.01 -0.54
N PRO A 128 -19.88 4.74 -0.21
CA PRO A 128 -21.02 4.20 0.54
C PRO A 128 -21.78 3.06 -0.18
N ASP A 129 -21.58 2.91 -1.49
CA ASP A 129 -22.21 1.91 -2.34
C ASP A 129 -21.21 0.85 -2.86
N SER A 130 -20.00 0.81 -2.29
CA SER A 130 -18.90 -0.10 -2.65
C SER A 130 -18.24 -0.70 -1.40
N GLN A 131 -17.62 -1.87 -1.53
CA GLN A 131 -16.83 -2.50 -0.47
C GLN A 131 -15.39 -1.96 -0.41
N ILE A 132 -14.94 -1.27 -1.46
CA ILE A 132 -13.58 -0.75 -1.56
C ILE A 132 -13.41 0.34 -0.51
N TYR A 133 -12.42 0.17 0.38
CA TYR A 133 -12.07 1.17 1.39
C TYR A 133 -10.64 1.69 1.22
N GLY A 134 -9.80 1.00 0.45
CA GLY A 134 -8.44 1.45 0.13
C GLY A 134 -8.13 1.35 -1.36
N PHE A 135 -7.40 2.33 -1.86
CA PHE A 135 -6.92 2.38 -3.24
C PHE A 135 -5.41 2.55 -3.25
N LEU A 136 -4.72 1.76 -4.09
CA LEU A 136 -3.28 1.86 -4.28
C LEU A 136 -3.00 2.21 -5.74
N HIS A 137 -2.30 3.32 -5.97
CA HIS A 137 -1.72 3.64 -7.28
C HIS A 137 -0.25 3.25 -7.26
N MET A 138 0.04 2.06 -7.75
CA MET A 138 1.39 1.47 -7.80
C MET A 138 2.29 2.09 -8.87
N ASN A 139 1.78 3.03 -9.65
CA ASN A 139 2.52 3.72 -10.71
C ASN A 139 2.91 2.74 -11.83
N ARG A 140 3.88 3.15 -12.64
CA ARG A 140 4.32 2.41 -13.81
C ARG A 140 4.81 1.01 -13.43
N TRP A 141 4.19 -0.03 -13.98
CA TRP A 141 4.49 -1.42 -13.62
C TRP A 141 5.94 -1.84 -13.87
N GLN A 142 6.61 -1.24 -14.85
CA GLN A 142 8.01 -1.55 -15.12
C GLN A 142 8.96 -1.16 -13.97
N ASN A 143 8.54 -0.31 -13.02
CA ASN A 143 9.35 0.04 -11.85
C ASN A 143 9.61 -1.17 -10.93
N TYR A 144 8.80 -2.22 -11.04
CA TYR A 144 8.88 -3.44 -10.20
C TYR A 144 9.68 -4.57 -10.87
N LEU A 145 10.29 -4.31 -12.02
CA LEU A 145 11.17 -5.27 -12.68
C LEU A 145 12.56 -5.28 -12.05
N GLY A 146 13.14 -6.46 -11.95
CA GLY A 146 14.52 -6.65 -11.50
C GLY A 146 15.54 -6.41 -12.62
N GLY A 147 16.83 -6.47 -12.26
CA GLY A 147 17.93 -6.34 -13.22
C GLY A 147 18.08 -7.52 -14.18
N ASP A 148 17.54 -8.69 -13.83
CA ASP A 148 17.55 -9.89 -14.66
C ASP A 148 16.37 -9.90 -15.64
N ALA A 149 16.61 -10.37 -16.88
CA ALA A 149 15.55 -10.49 -17.88
C ALA A 149 14.46 -11.48 -17.41
N GLY A 150 13.22 -11.01 -17.24
CA GLY A 150 12.14 -11.83 -16.70
C GLY A 150 12.00 -11.76 -15.18
N GLY A 151 12.92 -11.08 -14.49
CA GLY A 151 12.95 -10.97 -13.04
C GLY A 151 12.09 -9.83 -12.50
N VAL A 152 11.60 -10.02 -11.27
CA VAL A 152 10.93 -8.99 -10.46
C VAL A 152 11.90 -8.49 -9.40
N ASN A 153 11.67 -7.27 -8.91
CA ASN A 153 12.51 -6.66 -7.89
C ASN A 153 11.90 -6.88 -6.50
N ASP A 154 12.30 -7.95 -5.82
CA ASP A 154 11.79 -8.30 -4.49
C ASP A 154 12.04 -7.20 -3.45
N ASN A 155 13.21 -6.55 -3.49
CA ASN A 155 13.53 -5.43 -2.61
C ASN A 155 12.51 -4.29 -2.81
N TYR A 156 12.32 -3.84 -4.05
CA TYR A 156 11.40 -2.77 -4.38
C TYR A 156 9.93 -3.14 -4.13
N ILE A 157 9.52 -4.39 -4.40
CA ILE A 157 8.17 -4.88 -4.08
C ILE A 157 7.95 -4.87 -2.57
N SER A 158 8.89 -5.44 -1.79
CA SER A 158 8.77 -5.48 -0.33
C SER A 158 8.71 -4.07 0.28
N LEU A 159 9.47 -3.13 -0.27
CA LEU A 159 9.43 -1.73 0.15
C LEU A 159 8.12 -1.07 -0.27
N VAL A 160 7.85 -0.96 -1.58
CA VAL A 160 6.80 -0.07 -2.09
C VAL A 160 5.40 -0.69 -1.96
N PHE A 161 5.21 -1.95 -2.33
CA PHE A 161 3.89 -2.59 -2.16
C PHE A 161 3.57 -2.80 -0.69
N GLY A 162 4.57 -3.21 0.10
CA GLY A 162 4.46 -3.25 1.57
C GLY A 162 4.08 -1.87 2.13
N GLN A 163 4.79 -0.82 1.76
CA GLN A 163 4.52 0.52 2.29
C GLN A 163 3.11 1.00 1.97
N GLU A 164 2.69 0.95 0.69
CA GLU A 164 1.39 1.48 0.29
C GLU A 164 0.24 0.68 0.91
N LEU A 165 0.33 -0.65 0.96
CA LEU A 165 -0.72 -1.41 1.64
C LEU A 165 -0.70 -1.19 3.15
N GLY A 166 0.50 -1.04 3.75
CA GLY A 166 0.70 -0.74 5.15
C GLY A 166 0.05 0.57 5.61
N HIS A 167 -0.01 1.58 4.74
CA HIS A 167 -0.69 2.86 5.01
C HIS A 167 -2.19 2.72 5.29
N ALA A 168 -2.82 1.57 5.04
CA ALA A 168 -4.17 1.32 5.54
C ALA A 168 -4.24 1.34 7.09
N TRP A 169 -3.12 1.13 7.79
CA TRP A 169 -3.08 0.99 9.25
C TRP A 169 -1.90 1.67 9.95
N LEU A 170 -0.81 1.97 9.25
CA LEU A 170 0.49 2.27 9.86
C LEU A 170 0.91 3.71 9.70
N ALA A 171 1.86 4.11 10.55
CA ALA A 171 2.62 5.36 10.43
C ALA A 171 1.84 6.68 10.60
N PHE A 172 0.75 6.66 11.38
CA PHE A 172 0.02 7.88 11.77
C PHE A 172 -0.11 8.08 13.28
N VAL A 173 0.24 7.07 14.09
CA VAL A 173 0.03 7.10 15.54
C VAL A 173 1.01 8.02 16.27
N SER A 174 0.50 8.68 17.29
CA SER A 174 1.26 9.32 18.36
C SER A 174 1.47 8.36 19.53
N TYR A 175 2.29 8.77 20.49
CA TYR A 175 2.44 8.08 21.78
C TYR A 175 2.47 9.09 22.93
N ASP A 176 2.03 8.69 24.13
CA ASP A 176 2.08 9.53 25.34
C ASP A 176 2.77 8.78 26.50
N GLY A 177 4.04 9.12 26.73
CA GLY A 177 4.84 8.62 27.87
C GLY A 177 4.65 9.41 29.17
N GLY A 178 3.55 10.15 29.34
CA GLY A 178 3.21 10.94 30.52
C GLY A 178 3.47 12.45 30.41
N ALA A 179 3.90 12.94 29.24
CA ALA A 179 4.13 14.37 28.96
C ALA A 179 3.09 14.96 27.99
N GLY A 180 2.13 14.15 27.55
CA GLY A 180 1.19 14.45 26.48
C GLY A 180 1.58 13.73 25.17
N PRO A 181 0.67 13.69 24.19
CA PRO A 181 0.91 13.04 22.90
C PRO A 181 2.10 13.65 22.15
N SER A 182 2.96 12.79 21.61
CA SER A 182 4.07 13.14 20.73
C SER A 182 4.02 12.36 19.42
N ARG A 183 4.47 13.02 18.33
CA ARG A 183 4.61 12.46 16.98
C ARG A 183 6.06 12.15 16.62
N ASP A 184 6.98 12.08 17.57
CA ASP A 184 8.41 11.86 17.29
C ASP A 184 8.71 10.50 16.60
N MET A 185 7.77 9.55 16.66
CA MET A 185 7.84 8.31 15.89
C MET A 185 7.59 8.51 14.39
N LEU A 186 7.08 9.67 13.97
CA LEU A 186 6.71 9.96 12.59
C LEU A 186 7.76 10.82 11.91
N GLY A 187 7.99 10.52 10.63
CA GLY A 187 8.95 11.19 9.77
C GLY A 187 8.25 11.86 8.59
N ARG A 188 8.58 11.43 7.38
CA ARG A 188 8.17 12.10 6.14
C ARG A 188 6.65 12.29 6.08
N ALA A 189 6.22 13.54 5.93
CA ALA A 189 4.82 13.97 5.89
C ALA A 189 3.98 13.55 7.11
N ASN A 190 4.61 13.19 8.23
CA ASN A 190 3.98 12.55 9.39
C ASN A 190 3.11 11.33 9.01
N ALA A 191 3.52 10.63 7.95
CA ALA A 191 2.81 9.51 7.33
C ALA A 191 3.75 8.31 7.10
N HIS A 192 4.93 8.34 7.72
CA HIS A 192 5.94 7.29 7.65
C HIS A 192 6.63 7.23 9.00
N TRP A 193 7.21 6.09 9.36
CA TRP A 193 8.05 6.04 10.55
C TRP A 193 9.29 6.93 10.40
N SER A 194 9.63 7.64 11.47
CA SER A 194 10.81 8.48 11.56
C SER A 194 12.07 7.68 11.25
N PHE A 195 13.03 8.28 10.55
CA PHE A 195 14.37 7.72 10.34
C PHE A 195 14.99 7.21 11.66
N TYR A 196 14.67 7.88 12.76
CA TYR A 196 15.19 7.56 14.09
C TYR A 196 14.34 6.59 14.91
N LEU A 197 13.23 6.07 14.35
CA LEU A 197 12.44 5.02 14.97
C LEU A 197 13.11 3.66 14.71
N ASP A 198 13.27 2.88 15.77
CA ASP A 198 13.51 1.44 15.66
C ASP A 198 12.21 0.74 15.28
N SER A 199 11.89 0.79 13.99
CA SER A 199 10.76 0.04 13.41
C SER A 199 11.14 -1.41 13.13
N GLY A 200 12.43 -1.77 13.28
CA GLY A 200 12.99 -3.08 12.97
C GLY A 200 13.05 -3.39 11.46
N GLY A 201 13.09 -2.36 10.62
CA GLY A 201 13.17 -2.51 9.15
C GLY A 201 11.80 -2.60 8.47
N SER A 202 10.80 -1.89 9.00
CA SER A 202 9.45 -1.84 8.45
C SER A 202 9.42 -1.33 7.00
N PRO A 203 8.53 -1.84 6.13
CA PRO A 203 8.33 -1.28 4.80
C PRO A 203 7.78 0.15 4.84
N VAL A 204 7.14 0.58 5.94
CA VAL A 204 6.69 1.98 6.15
C VAL A 204 7.75 2.89 6.79
N GLN A 205 9.03 2.58 6.55
CA GLN A 205 10.26 3.28 6.98
C GLN A 205 10.63 3.08 8.46
N GLY A 206 11.44 3.99 9.00
CA GLY A 206 12.29 3.72 10.15
C GLY A 206 13.40 2.74 9.81
N HIS A 207 14.15 2.33 10.82
CA HIS A 207 15.28 1.42 10.66
C HIS A 207 15.29 0.35 11.76
N ASP A 208 16.15 -0.64 11.58
CA ASP A 208 16.53 -1.59 12.61
C ASP A 208 17.81 -1.07 13.27
N TRP A 209 17.69 -0.51 14.46
CA TRP A 209 18.77 0.16 15.17
C TRP A 209 19.41 -0.78 16.19
N LEU A 210 20.69 -1.10 15.97
CA LEU A 210 21.51 -1.81 16.94
C LEU A 210 22.07 -0.83 17.98
N ASP A 211 21.74 -1.02 19.25
CA ASP A 211 22.37 -0.34 20.38
C ASP A 211 23.78 -0.91 20.63
N ASN A 212 24.81 -0.06 20.50
CA ASN A 212 26.21 -0.48 20.68
C ASN A 212 26.62 -0.54 22.17
N GLY A 213 25.75 -0.10 23.10
CA GLY A 213 25.96 -0.15 24.55
C GLY A 213 26.84 0.97 25.11
N ASP A 214 27.22 1.96 24.30
CA ASP A 214 28.06 3.10 24.66
C ASP A 214 27.40 4.46 24.40
N GLY A 215 26.11 4.46 24.04
CA GLY A 215 25.35 5.66 23.65
C GLY A 215 25.33 5.93 22.14
N SER A 216 26.01 5.10 21.36
CA SER A 216 25.91 5.08 19.90
C SER A 216 24.99 3.95 19.39
N PHE A 217 24.42 4.15 18.21
CA PHE A 217 23.50 3.23 17.54
C PHE A 217 23.91 3.06 16.08
N THR A 218 23.75 1.85 15.56
CA THR A 218 24.07 1.51 14.16
C THR A 218 22.82 1.03 13.44
N ALA A 219 22.45 1.66 12.32
CA ALA A 219 21.34 1.19 11.50
C ALA A 219 21.76 -0.06 10.69
N ILE A 220 20.92 -1.09 10.71
CA ILE A 220 21.08 -2.32 9.93
C ILE A 220 20.39 -2.14 8.58
N LYS A 221 21.13 -2.40 7.50
CA LYS A 221 20.62 -2.38 6.12
C LYS A 221 19.94 -3.72 5.81
N HIS A 222 18.77 -3.66 5.21
CA HIS A 222 17.97 -4.83 4.84
C HIS A 222 17.79 -4.92 3.32
N ASP A 223 17.90 -6.12 2.78
CA ASP A 223 17.63 -6.39 1.36
C ASP A 223 16.13 -6.63 1.10
N ILE A 224 15.37 -6.98 2.14
CA ILE A 224 13.91 -7.19 2.13
C ILE A 224 13.35 -6.59 3.40
N TYR A 225 12.28 -5.82 3.29
CA TYR A 225 11.60 -5.18 4.41
C TYR A 225 10.50 -6.10 4.95
N GLU A 226 10.26 -6.10 6.25
CA GLU A 226 9.25 -6.94 6.90
C GLU A 226 8.45 -6.16 7.94
N TYR A 227 7.18 -6.49 8.13
CA TYR A 227 6.41 -5.90 9.22
C TYR A 227 6.91 -6.43 10.56
N ARG A 228 7.14 -5.49 11.48
CA ARG A 228 7.63 -5.82 12.82
C ARG A 228 6.53 -5.76 13.85
N ASP A 229 6.91 -5.99 15.10
CA ASP A 229 5.96 -6.15 16.21
C ASP A 229 5.06 -4.91 16.38
N LEU A 230 5.62 -3.70 16.25
CA LEU A 230 4.87 -2.45 16.18
C LEU A 230 3.84 -2.48 15.04
N ASP A 231 4.29 -2.77 13.82
CA ASP A 231 3.42 -2.78 12.65
C ASP A 231 2.28 -3.80 12.80
N LEU A 232 2.61 -5.05 13.10
CA LEU A 232 1.62 -6.12 13.25
C LEU A 232 0.63 -5.85 14.39
N SER A 233 1.02 -5.08 15.41
CA SER A 233 0.11 -4.60 16.45
C SER A 233 -0.95 -3.63 15.91
N LEU A 234 -0.51 -2.68 15.09
CA LEU A 234 -1.34 -1.61 14.53
C LEU A 234 -2.19 -2.11 13.35
N VAL A 235 -1.71 -3.10 12.59
CA VAL A 235 -2.55 -3.85 11.63
C VAL A 235 -3.57 -4.73 12.36
N GLY A 236 -3.30 -5.13 13.61
CA GLY A 236 -4.22 -5.95 14.42
C GLY A 236 -3.97 -7.44 14.41
N LEU A 237 -2.81 -7.86 13.92
CA LEU A 237 -2.46 -9.25 13.63
C LEU A 237 -1.75 -9.95 14.79
N LEU A 238 -1.21 -9.17 15.74
CA LEU A 238 -0.43 -9.70 16.85
C LEU A 238 -1.09 -9.33 18.20
N PRO A 239 -1.05 -10.20 19.22
CA PRO A 239 -1.66 -9.93 20.52
C PRO A 239 -0.78 -9.04 21.41
N PRO A 240 -1.36 -8.18 22.28
CA PRO A 240 -0.65 -7.31 23.24
C PRO A 240 0.49 -7.95 24.04
N ALA A 241 0.37 -9.26 24.34
CA ALA A 241 1.36 -9.98 25.14
C ALA A 241 2.62 -10.43 24.37
N GLN A 242 2.67 -10.24 23.04
CA GLN A 242 3.77 -10.71 22.19
C GLN A 242 4.66 -9.58 21.64
N PHE A 243 4.50 -8.34 22.13
CA PHE A 243 5.29 -7.20 21.63
C PHE A 243 6.46 -6.89 22.56
N ALA A 244 7.67 -6.84 22.01
CA ALA A 244 8.78 -6.16 22.67
C ALA A 244 8.60 -4.64 22.61
N PRO A 245 9.04 -3.88 23.62
CA PRO A 245 9.17 -2.43 23.49
C PRO A 245 10.06 -2.09 22.29
N TRP A 246 9.71 -1.03 21.58
CA TRP A 246 10.55 -0.40 20.58
C TRP A 246 11.07 0.92 21.13
N PHE A 247 11.86 1.65 20.35
CA PHE A 247 12.39 2.93 20.79
C PHE A 247 12.54 3.92 19.65
N VAL A 248 12.60 5.20 20.02
CA VAL A 248 13.02 6.29 19.13
C VAL A 248 14.34 6.87 19.63
N LEU A 249 15.21 7.25 18.71
CA LEU A 249 16.46 7.93 19.02
C LEU A 249 16.24 9.45 19.04
N GLU A 250 16.42 10.05 20.20
CA GLU A 250 16.30 11.50 20.40
C GLU A 250 17.67 12.17 20.41
N ASN A 251 17.73 13.44 20.02
CA ASN A 251 18.94 14.27 20.04
C ASN A 251 20.13 13.66 19.28
N PRO A 252 19.96 13.26 18.00
CA PRO A 252 21.02 12.63 17.22
C PRO A 252 22.22 13.57 17.03
N SER A 253 23.42 13.02 17.13
CA SER A 253 24.68 13.72 16.97
C SER A 253 25.78 12.77 16.49
N ASN A 254 26.93 13.31 16.06
CA ASN A 254 28.08 12.51 15.61
C ASN A 254 27.70 11.45 14.55
N CYS A 255 26.88 11.85 13.57
CA CYS A 255 26.41 10.95 12.53
C CYS A 255 27.54 10.61 11.56
N ILE A 256 28.01 9.36 11.62
CA ILE A 256 29.11 8.82 10.83
C ILE A 256 28.52 7.99 9.69
N ASP A 257 29.22 8.02 8.56
CA ASP A 257 28.81 7.31 7.34
C ASP A 257 27.41 7.72 6.86
N ALA A 258 27.03 8.99 7.10
CA ALA A 258 25.91 9.59 6.39
C ALA A 258 26.20 9.56 4.87
N ALA A 259 25.18 9.29 4.06
CA ALA A 259 25.28 9.25 2.60
C ALA A 259 25.99 10.48 2.00
N SER A 260 25.74 11.65 2.60
CA SER A 260 26.35 12.94 2.24
C SER A 260 27.85 13.06 2.57
N GLY A 261 28.40 12.18 3.42
CA GLY A 261 29.80 12.20 3.86
C GLY A 261 30.21 13.45 4.65
N ASP A 262 29.27 14.30 5.04
CA ASP A 262 29.48 15.61 5.65
C ASP A 262 29.36 15.62 7.19
N GLY A 263 29.04 14.46 7.77
CA GLY A 263 28.83 14.29 9.21
C GLY A 263 27.53 14.90 9.74
N VAL A 264 26.62 15.32 8.84
CA VAL A 264 25.31 15.85 9.19
C VAL A 264 24.34 14.70 9.44
N CYS A 265 23.59 14.80 10.52
CA CYS A 265 22.55 13.84 10.85
C CYS A 265 21.38 13.92 9.87
N ALA A 266 20.79 12.77 9.56
CA ALA A 266 19.66 12.68 8.65
C ALA A 266 18.46 13.46 9.20
N ASP A 267 17.64 14.01 8.30
CA ASP A 267 16.35 14.54 8.71
C ASP A 267 15.46 13.39 9.21
N PRO A 268 14.61 13.56 10.24
CA PRO A 268 13.66 12.53 10.65
C PRO A 268 12.73 12.03 9.52
N GLY A 269 12.50 12.85 8.49
CA GLY A 269 11.78 12.48 7.27
C GLY A 269 12.64 11.88 6.16
N ALA A 270 13.93 11.63 6.38
CA ALA A 270 14.74 10.81 5.49
C ALA A 270 14.25 9.35 5.52
N PHE A 271 14.49 8.63 4.44
CA PHE A 271 13.95 7.26 4.26
C PHE A 271 15.01 6.22 3.95
N LEU A 272 16.19 6.65 3.47
CA LEU A 272 17.33 5.79 3.20
C LEU A 272 18.61 6.47 3.65
N PHE A 273 19.63 5.65 3.87
CA PHE A 273 21.02 6.05 3.92
C PHE A 273 21.77 5.22 2.87
N GLU A 274 22.59 5.87 2.04
CA GLU A 274 23.30 5.21 0.93
C GLU A 274 24.48 4.37 1.42
N ALA A 275 25.07 4.74 2.57
CA ALA A 275 26.21 4.04 3.11
C ALA A 275 25.88 2.60 3.52
N GLU A 276 26.92 1.78 3.65
CA GLU A 276 26.79 0.39 4.13
C GLU A 276 26.43 0.32 5.62
N SER A 277 26.73 1.36 6.37
CA SER A 277 26.35 1.53 7.77
C SER A 277 26.04 2.99 8.04
N TYR A 278 25.17 3.26 9.00
CA TYR A 278 24.93 4.59 9.52
C TYR A 278 25.03 4.54 11.04
N THR A 279 25.96 5.28 11.63
CA THR A 279 26.16 5.30 13.09
C THR A 279 25.84 6.68 13.66
N VAL A 280 25.17 6.73 14.80
CA VAL A 280 24.74 7.98 15.46
C VAL A 280 24.87 7.87 16.96
N ASP A 281 25.30 8.95 17.60
CA ASP A 281 25.15 9.11 19.06
C ASP A 281 23.76 9.71 19.34
N ALA A 282 22.99 9.07 20.23
CA ALA A 282 21.64 9.52 20.53
C ALA A 282 21.21 9.15 21.96
N THR A 283 20.08 9.70 22.39
CA THR A 283 19.38 9.28 23.60
C THR A 283 18.25 8.34 23.21
N ARG A 284 18.31 7.09 23.67
CA ARG A 284 17.23 6.12 23.48
C ARG A 284 16.02 6.47 24.35
N ARG A 285 14.85 6.51 23.74
CA ARG A 285 13.56 6.56 24.42
C ARG A 285 12.73 5.33 24.08
N ASP A 286 12.54 4.47 25.07
CA ASP A 286 11.65 3.32 24.94
C ASP A 286 10.20 3.77 24.85
N ILE A 287 9.44 3.09 24.00
CA ILE A 287 8.01 3.28 23.77
C ILE A 287 7.33 1.92 23.84
N THR A 288 6.15 1.92 24.45
CA THR A 288 5.31 0.73 24.59
C THR A 288 3.97 0.93 23.89
N ILE A 289 3.26 -0.18 23.66
CA ILE A 289 1.89 -0.11 23.15
C ILE A 289 0.95 0.63 24.10
N ASP A 290 1.20 0.60 25.41
CA ASP A 290 0.41 1.36 26.38
C ASP A 290 0.56 2.87 26.19
N ASP A 291 1.73 3.35 25.75
CA ASP A 291 1.95 4.76 25.42
C ASP A 291 1.17 5.16 24.17
N VAL A 292 1.08 4.28 23.16
CA VAL A 292 0.23 4.49 21.97
C VAL A 292 -1.25 4.48 22.36
N ILE A 293 -1.69 3.51 23.16
CA ILE A 293 -3.08 3.43 23.65
C ILE A 293 -3.44 4.65 24.51
N ALA A 294 -2.48 5.21 25.26
CA ALA A 294 -2.70 6.42 26.04
C ALA A 294 -2.97 7.66 25.14
N ALA A 295 -2.33 7.72 23.97
CA ALA A 295 -2.52 8.81 23.01
C ALA A 295 -3.74 8.60 22.09
N GLU A 296 -3.86 7.42 21.49
CA GLU A 296 -4.79 7.11 20.40
C GLU A 296 -6.04 6.36 20.86
N GLY A 297 -6.04 5.81 22.07
CA GLY A 297 -7.02 4.83 22.53
C GLY A 297 -6.75 3.42 22.00
N PRO A 298 -7.57 2.43 22.40
CA PRO A 298 -7.40 1.07 21.92
C PRO A 298 -7.77 0.94 20.44
N ARG A 299 -7.01 0.13 19.70
CA ARG A 299 -7.36 -0.23 18.32
C ARG A 299 -8.69 -0.97 18.25
N ILE A 300 -9.58 -0.59 17.33
CA ILE A 300 -10.88 -1.26 17.11
C ILE A 300 -11.08 -1.48 15.61
N PRO A 301 -11.41 -2.70 15.14
CA PRO A 301 -11.54 -3.95 15.92
C PRO A 301 -10.19 -4.42 16.44
N ALA A 302 -10.05 -4.77 17.73
CA ALA A 302 -8.77 -5.25 18.28
C ALA A 302 -8.44 -6.66 17.81
N TRP A 303 -7.20 -7.12 18.00
CA TRP A 303 -6.88 -8.55 17.89
C TRP A 303 -7.72 -9.36 18.91
N PRO A 304 -8.25 -10.56 18.56
CA PRO A 304 -8.16 -11.25 17.26
C PRO A 304 -9.35 -10.96 16.33
N ASP A 305 -10.18 -9.96 16.63
CA ASP A 305 -11.38 -9.61 15.84
C ASP A 305 -11.06 -8.77 14.60
N ALA A 306 -9.81 -8.34 14.45
CA ALA A 306 -9.30 -7.67 13.27
C ALA A 306 -9.25 -8.63 12.07
N PRO A 307 -9.58 -8.17 10.85
CA PRO A 307 -9.40 -8.99 9.65
C PRO A 307 -7.93 -9.36 9.47
N ASP A 308 -7.69 -10.64 9.16
CA ASP A 308 -6.39 -11.20 8.76
C ASP A 308 -6.37 -11.61 7.28
N THR A 309 -7.49 -11.50 6.59
CA THR A 309 -7.63 -11.83 5.18
C THR A 309 -8.21 -10.64 4.45
N TYR A 310 -7.53 -10.18 3.40
CA TYR A 310 -7.89 -8.98 2.64
C TYR A 310 -8.24 -9.32 1.20
N ASP A 311 -9.41 -8.88 0.78
CA ASP A 311 -9.91 -9.07 -0.58
C ASP A 311 -9.38 -7.97 -1.49
N VAL A 312 -8.45 -8.31 -2.38
CA VAL A 312 -7.72 -7.33 -3.19
C VAL A 312 -7.96 -7.62 -4.66
N SER A 313 -8.31 -6.59 -5.43
CA SER A 313 -8.33 -6.65 -6.88
C SER A 313 -7.20 -5.83 -7.50
N PHE A 314 -6.65 -6.33 -8.61
CA PHE A 314 -5.56 -5.72 -9.33
C PHE A 314 -6.00 -5.32 -10.73
N VAL A 315 -5.65 -4.11 -11.15
CA VAL A 315 -5.93 -3.59 -12.49
C VAL A 315 -4.67 -3.02 -13.10
N LEU A 316 -4.52 -3.22 -14.41
CA LEU A 316 -3.56 -2.51 -15.23
C LEU A 316 -4.32 -1.51 -16.09
N VAL A 317 -4.02 -0.23 -15.94
CA VAL A 317 -4.58 0.82 -16.79
C VAL A 317 -3.56 1.26 -17.83
N THR A 318 -3.96 1.22 -19.10
CA THR A 318 -3.14 1.65 -20.25
C THR A 318 -3.85 2.75 -21.03
N ARG A 319 -3.13 3.43 -21.91
CA ARG A 319 -3.78 4.30 -22.90
C ARG A 319 -4.57 3.45 -23.89
N ALA A 320 -5.68 3.99 -24.41
CA ALA A 320 -6.63 3.23 -25.23
C ALA A 320 -6.06 2.68 -26.56
N ASP A 321 -4.97 3.25 -27.07
CA ASP A 321 -4.29 2.82 -28.29
C ASP A 321 -3.03 1.98 -28.02
N GLU A 322 -2.70 1.74 -26.74
CA GLU A 322 -1.54 0.97 -26.34
C GLU A 322 -1.81 -0.53 -26.43
N VAL A 323 -0.88 -1.25 -27.06
CA VAL A 323 -0.95 -2.71 -27.17
C VAL A 323 0.26 -3.31 -26.46
N LEU A 324 0.01 -4.02 -25.36
CA LEU A 324 1.05 -4.73 -24.62
C LEU A 324 1.37 -6.08 -25.27
N SER A 325 2.64 -6.45 -25.25
CA SER A 325 3.07 -7.78 -25.68
C SER A 325 2.62 -8.83 -24.65
N GLU A 326 2.45 -10.09 -25.08
CA GLU A 326 2.18 -11.18 -24.13
C GLU A 326 3.30 -11.35 -23.09
N GLY A 327 4.54 -10.98 -23.43
CA GLY A 327 5.65 -10.98 -22.48
C GLY A 327 5.45 -9.96 -21.36
N ASP A 328 5.05 -8.73 -21.70
CA ASP A 328 4.77 -7.67 -20.72
C ASP A 328 3.61 -8.05 -19.80
N LYS A 329 2.54 -8.64 -20.37
CA LYS A 329 1.40 -9.12 -19.58
C LYS A 329 1.82 -10.21 -18.58
N LEU A 330 2.65 -11.17 -19.00
CA LEU A 330 3.18 -12.22 -18.13
C LEU A 330 4.12 -11.66 -17.05
N LEU A 331 4.88 -10.61 -17.34
CA LEU A 331 5.70 -9.93 -16.34
C LEU A 331 4.84 -9.27 -15.26
N LEU A 332 3.72 -8.64 -15.63
CA LEU A 332 2.80 -8.09 -14.63
C LEU A 332 2.13 -9.18 -13.80
N ASP A 333 1.71 -10.30 -14.42
CA ASP A 333 1.23 -11.47 -13.66
C ASP A 333 2.28 -11.90 -12.62
N ALA A 334 3.56 -11.93 -12.98
CA ALA A 334 4.66 -12.26 -12.07
C ALA A 334 4.83 -11.23 -10.94
N ILE A 335 4.80 -9.93 -11.24
CA ILE A 335 4.88 -8.84 -10.25
C ILE A 335 3.75 -8.96 -9.21
N ILE A 336 2.51 -9.17 -9.66
CA ILE A 336 1.33 -9.25 -8.77
C ILE A 336 1.42 -10.47 -7.87
N GLY A 337 1.73 -11.65 -8.42
CA GLY A 337 1.89 -12.84 -7.57
C GLY A 337 3.03 -12.70 -6.59
N ARG A 338 4.16 -12.11 -7.00
CA ARG A 338 5.27 -11.87 -6.09
C ARG A 338 4.91 -10.88 -4.98
N SER A 339 4.12 -9.84 -5.30
CA SER A 339 3.62 -8.87 -4.31
C SER A 339 2.75 -9.54 -3.25
N ILE A 340 1.87 -10.47 -3.65
CA ILE A 340 1.03 -11.26 -2.75
C ILE A 340 1.89 -12.18 -1.87
N GLU A 341 2.82 -12.91 -2.46
CA GLU A 341 3.74 -13.81 -1.73
C GLU A 341 4.60 -13.06 -0.72
N ILE A 342 5.15 -11.91 -1.11
CA ILE A 342 5.97 -11.08 -0.24
C ILE A 342 5.13 -10.52 0.90
N PHE A 343 3.92 -10.00 0.64
CA PHE A 343 3.07 -9.48 1.72
C PHE A 343 2.74 -10.55 2.78
N ASP A 344 2.41 -11.77 2.35
CA ASP A 344 2.20 -12.90 3.26
C ASP A 344 3.44 -13.17 4.13
N ALA A 345 4.63 -13.22 3.50
CA ALA A 345 5.90 -13.40 4.21
C ALA A 345 6.22 -12.23 5.16
N GLN A 346 6.01 -10.99 4.73
CA GLN A 346 6.24 -9.77 5.52
C GLN A 346 5.39 -9.73 6.79
N THR A 347 4.18 -10.29 6.72
CA THR A 347 3.29 -10.40 7.88
C THR A 347 3.53 -11.67 8.70
N ARG A 348 4.58 -12.44 8.38
CA ARG A 348 4.92 -13.72 9.02
C ARG A 348 3.81 -14.78 8.88
N GLY A 349 3.00 -14.67 7.83
CA GLY A 349 1.82 -15.49 7.59
C GLY A 349 0.65 -15.18 8.52
N TYR A 350 0.65 -14.03 9.21
CA TYR A 350 -0.51 -13.60 10.00
C TYR A 350 -1.58 -12.92 9.16
N ALA A 351 -1.28 -12.47 7.94
CA ALA A 351 -2.29 -11.96 7.03
C ALA A 351 -2.12 -12.43 5.60
N HIS A 352 -3.25 -12.53 4.90
CA HIS A 352 -3.33 -13.11 3.57
C HIS A 352 -4.08 -12.19 2.61
N ILE A 353 -3.61 -12.11 1.37
CA ILE A 353 -4.35 -11.46 0.27
C ILE A 353 -5.09 -12.52 -0.53
N VAL A 354 -6.39 -12.31 -0.71
CA VAL A 354 -7.22 -13.04 -1.67
C VAL A 354 -7.35 -12.18 -2.92
N ASN A 355 -6.71 -12.60 -4.01
CA ASN A 355 -6.85 -11.92 -5.29
C ASN A 355 -8.24 -12.19 -5.87
N ARG A 356 -9.11 -11.17 -5.85
CA ARG A 356 -10.49 -11.24 -6.34
C ARG A 356 -10.61 -11.09 -7.85
N THR A 357 -9.58 -10.58 -8.50
CA THR A 357 -9.61 -10.34 -9.95
C THR A 357 -9.57 -11.61 -10.79
N ALA A 358 -9.09 -12.70 -10.22
CA ALA A 358 -9.14 -14.00 -10.87
C ALA A 358 -10.60 -14.39 -11.12
N ALA A 359 -10.96 -14.65 -12.38
CA ALA A 359 -12.23 -15.29 -12.67
C ALA A 359 -12.28 -16.61 -11.92
N ALA A 360 -13.32 -16.83 -11.10
CA ALA A 360 -13.63 -18.17 -10.63
C ALA A 360 -13.67 -19.08 -11.88
N ALA A 361 -12.78 -20.07 -11.93
CA ALA A 361 -12.83 -21.06 -13.00
C ALA A 361 -14.27 -21.60 -13.04
N PRO A 362 -14.90 -21.68 -14.23
CA PRO A 362 -16.27 -22.15 -14.31
C PRO A 362 -16.34 -23.62 -13.88
N GLY A 363 -16.77 -23.84 -12.62
CA GLY A 363 -17.20 -25.12 -12.08
C GLY A 363 -16.11 -25.93 -11.36
N ASP A 364 -16.10 -25.85 -10.03
CA ASP A 364 -15.97 -27.06 -9.21
C ASP A 364 -17.12 -27.08 -8.20
N ASP A 365 -18.34 -27.25 -8.74
CA ASP A 365 -19.49 -27.72 -7.96
C ASP A 365 -19.34 -29.24 -7.79
N SER A 366 -18.36 -29.61 -6.97
CA SER A 366 -18.24 -30.95 -6.41
C SER A 366 -18.72 -30.90 -4.97
N GLY A 367 -20.03 -30.79 -4.80
CA GLY A 367 -20.66 -31.16 -3.55
C GLY A 367 -20.41 -32.64 -3.25
N ASP A 368 -19.61 -32.92 -2.22
CA ASP A 368 -19.67 -34.15 -1.42
C ASP A 368 -19.07 -33.79 -0.05
N GLY A 369 -19.84 -33.76 1.03
CA GLY A 369 -20.42 -34.96 1.62
C GLY A 369 -19.38 -35.58 2.55
N GLY A 370 -19.43 -35.22 3.84
CA GLY A 370 -18.39 -35.57 4.79
C GLY A 370 -18.15 -37.06 4.98
N SER A 371 -16.91 -37.44 5.30
CA SER A 371 -16.62 -38.52 6.23
C SER A 371 -15.18 -38.46 6.71
N SER A 372 -15.03 -38.39 8.03
CA SER A 372 -13.85 -38.75 8.78
C SER A 372 -13.35 -40.17 8.47
N SER A 373 -12.04 -40.38 8.38
CA SER A 373 -11.39 -41.58 8.93
C SER A 373 -9.87 -41.42 9.01
N ALA A 374 -9.34 -41.81 10.17
CA ALA A 374 -7.93 -41.81 10.54
C ALA A 374 -7.11 -42.99 9.97
N SER A 375 -5.80 -42.76 9.91
CA SER A 375 -4.67 -43.67 10.17
C SER A 375 -4.57 -45.05 9.47
N ALA A 376 -3.51 -45.20 8.68
CA ALA A 376 -2.55 -46.32 8.68
C ALA A 376 -1.34 -45.86 7.82
N GLY A 377 -0.06 -45.86 8.23
CA GLY A 377 0.62 -46.73 9.17
C GLY A 377 1.20 -47.93 8.45
N LEU A 378 2.25 -47.76 7.64
CA LEU A 378 3.14 -48.86 7.23
C LEU A 378 4.59 -48.38 7.02
N ASP A 379 5.42 -48.86 7.95
CA ASP A 379 6.87 -48.90 7.99
C ASP A 379 7.38 -50.07 7.13
N SER A 380 8.48 -49.85 6.40
CA SER A 380 9.43 -50.91 6.05
C SER A 380 10.78 -50.29 5.69
N GLY A 381 11.70 -50.25 6.66
CA GLY A 381 13.11 -49.94 6.44
C GLY A 381 13.92 -51.05 5.76
N SER A 382 15.12 -50.71 5.29
CA SER A 382 16.40 -51.22 5.83
C SER A 382 17.59 -51.09 4.85
N GLY A 383 18.74 -50.68 5.42
CA GLY A 383 20.12 -50.95 4.95
C GLY A 383 20.71 -49.92 3.99
N GLY A 384 21.88 -49.31 4.21
CA GLY A 384 22.93 -49.48 5.21
C GLY A 384 24.30 -49.17 4.58
N ALA A 385 25.19 -48.56 5.39
CA ALA A 385 26.65 -48.46 5.29
C ALA A 385 27.30 -47.31 4.47
N ASP A 386 27.76 -46.30 5.23
CA ASP A 386 29.16 -45.83 5.38
C ASP A 386 30.14 -45.90 4.21
N ALA A 387 30.79 -44.77 3.89
CA ALA A 387 32.21 -44.58 4.16
C ALA A 387 32.68 -43.13 3.88
N SER A 388 33.56 -42.68 4.77
CA SER A 388 34.20 -41.38 4.92
C SER A 388 35.38 -41.09 3.98
N ALA A 389 35.71 -39.79 3.92
CA ALA A 389 37.05 -39.18 3.96
C ALA A 389 37.70 -38.68 2.65
N GLY A 390 38.07 -37.39 2.67
CA GLY A 390 39.50 -37.02 2.55
C GLY A 390 39.94 -36.08 1.42
N SER A 391 40.00 -34.77 1.75
CA SER A 391 41.20 -33.91 1.65
C SER A 391 41.71 -33.33 0.31
N SER A 392 41.76 -31.98 0.32
CA SER A 392 42.91 -31.06 0.02
C SER A 392 43.40 -30.73 -1.40
N GLY A 393 43.63 -29.42 -1.58
CA GLY A 393 44.55 -28.77 -2.53
C GLY A 393 43.80 -27.98 -3.61
N GLY A 394 43.95 -26.68 -3.86
CA GLY A 394 44.99 -25.71 -3.53
C GLY A 394 45.31 -24.90 -4.79
N SER A 395 45.01 -23.58 -4.76
CA SER A 395 45.60 -22.46 -5.52
C SER A 395 45.76 -22.54 -7.06
N ASP A 396 45.13 -21.62 -7.82
CA ASP A 396 45.82 -20.43 -8.35
C ASP A 396 44.90 -19.51 -9.19
N SER A 397 45.41 -18.28 -9.34
CA SER A 397 44.80 -17.00 -9.67
C SER A 397 44.50 -16.67 -11.15
N SER A 398 43.72 -15.58 -11.30
CA SER A 398 43.67 -14.60 -12.42
C SER A 398 42.77 -15.00 -13.61
N THR A 399 41.95 -14.14 -14.24
CA THR A 399 41.94 -12.68 -14.45
C THR A 399 40.53 -12.18 -14.85
N ALA A 400 40.22 -10.96 -14.42
CA ALA A 400 39.53 -9.86 -15.15
C ALA A 400 38.23 -10.12 -15.96
N ALA A 401 37.14 -9.53 -15.48
CA ALA A 401 36.12 -8.76 -16.22
C ALA A 401 35.24 -8.15 -15.13
N GLY A 402 35.01 -6.85 -15.01
CA GLY A 402 34.71 -5.85 -16.02
C GLY A 402 33.53 -5.08 -15.42
N ALA A 403 33.83 -4.00 -14.69
CA ALA A 403 32.83 -3.11 -14.13
C ALA A 403 31.92 -2.62 -15.26
N ALA A 404 30.62 -2.88 -15.12
CA ALA A 404 29.60 -2.24 -15.92
C ALA A 404 28.93 -1.22 -15.01
N ASP A 405 29.35 0.03 -15.15
CA ASP A 405 28.61 1.20 -14.72
C ASP A 405 27.24 1.17 -15.41
N GLY A 406 26.19 0.96 -14.61
CA GLY A 406 24.79 1.06 -15.00
C GLY A 406 24.12 2.07 -14.10
N ASP A 407 24.32 3.34 -14.44
CA ASP A 407 23.68 4.53 -13.88
C ASP A 407 22.15 4.37 -13.92
N ALA A 408 21.49 4.33 -12.76
CA ALA A 408 20.03 4.33 -12.65
C ALA A 408 19.58 5.05 -11.37
N ASP A 409 19.32 6.34 -11.56
CA ASP A 409 18.60 7.33 -10.74
C ASP A 409 17.22 6.81 -10.25
N THR A 410 17.23 5.73 -9.45
CA THR A 410 16.05 5.03 -8.92
C THR A 410 15.86 5.27 -7.42
N ASP A 411 16.90 5.75 -6.73
CA ASP A 411 16.91 5.93 -5.28
C ASP A 411 16.17 7.20 -4.81
N ALA A 412 15.66 8.05 -5.70
CA ALA A 412 15.01 9.32 -5.34
C ALA A 412 13.47 9.34 -5.47
N ARG A 413 12.84 8.24 -5.90
CA ARG A 413 11.37 8.17 -6.11
C ARG A 413 10.67 7.69 -4.83
N GLY A 414 10.33 8.62 -3.94
CA GLY A 414 9.60 8.38 -2.69
C GLY A 414 8.07 8.48 -2.85
N CYS A 415 7.31 8.13 -1.82
CA CYS A 415 5.84 8.00 -1.92
C CYS A 415 5.08 9.33 -1.72
N GLY A 416 3.86 9.37 -2.25
CA GLY A 416 3.04 10.55 -2.59
C GLY A 416 2.68 11.58 -1.52
N CYS A 417 2.98 11.34 -0.24
CA CYS A 417 2.53 12.20 0.86
C CYS A 417 3.27 13.55 0.83
N ARG A 418 2.57 14.64 0.44
CA ARG A 418 3.15 15.98 0.34
C ARG A 418 3.19 16.69 1.70
N SER A 419 4.30 17.37 1.99
CA SER A 419 4.50 18.19 3.20
C SER A 419 4.05 19.66 3.08
N ASP A 420 3.58 20.11 1.91
CA ASP A 420 3.36 21.54 1.66
C ASP A 420 1.92 21.99 1.95
N GLY A 421 1.57 22.01 3.24
CA GLY A 421 0.30 22.49 3.75
C GLY A 421 0.18 24.02 3.75
N HIS A 422 -0.42 24.58 2.72
CA HIS A 422 -1.08 25.90 2.79
C HIS A 422 -2.47 25.85 2.16
N ALA A 423 -3.41 25.18 2.84
CA ALA A 423 -4.83 25.32 2.55
C ALA A 423 -5.29 26.76 2.85
N ARG A 424 -5.84 27.46 1.85
CA ARG A 424 -6.53 28.74 2.05
C ARG A 424 -8.00 28.47 2.39
N PRO A 425 -8.60 29.20 3.36
CA PRO A 425 -9.96 28.94 3.77
C PRO A 425 -10.94 29.39 2.68
N SER A 426 -11.70 28.44 2.11
CA SER A 426 -12.83 28.76 1.25
C SER A 426 -14.12 28.73 2.07
N TRP A 427 -14.85 29.84 2.05
CA TRP A 427 -16.09 30.02 2.78
C TRP A 427 -17.24 29.58 1.88
N TRP A 428 -17.92 28.48 2.21
CA TRP A 428 -19.20 28.14 1.59
C TRP A 428 -20.23 27.66 2.60
N LEU A 429 -21.47 28.15 2.40
CA LEU A 429 -22.64 27.92 3.23
C LEU A 429 -23.15 26.48 3.10
N TRP A 430 -23.45 25.88 4.25
CA TRP A 430 -24.14 24.59 4.35
C TRP A 430 -25.64 24.71 4.07
N THR A 431 -26.14 23.81 3.23
CA THR A 431 -27.52 23.31 3.33
C THR A 431 -27.43 21.83 3.67
N ALA A 432 -27.63 21.50 4.95
CA ALA A 432 -27.71 20.14 5.43
C ALA A 432 -29.08 19.53 5.10
N LEU A 433 -29.09 18.39 4.42
CA LEU A 433 -30.00 17.27 4.71
C LEU A 433 -29.64 16.05 3.85
N ALA A 434 -29.13 14.98 4.48
CA ALA A 434 -29.53 13.61 4.19
C ALA A 434 -28.98 12.67 5.28
N LEU A 435 -29.89 11.92 5.92
CA LEU A 435 -29.54 10.80 6.79
C LEU A 435 -28.88 9.70 5.94
N ALA A 436 -27.60 9.43 6.17
CA ALA A 436 -26.96 8.19 5.73
C ALA A 436 -27.44 7.04 6.63
N ARG A 437 -28.24 6.12 6.06
CA ARG A 437 -28.45 4.80 6.66
C ARG A 437 -27.18 3.99 6.44
N ARG A 438 -26.33 3.90 7.47
CA ARG A 438 -25.19 2.96 7.51
C ARG A 438 -25.71 1.54 7.32
N ARG A 439 -25.20 0.83 6.32
CA ARG A 439 -25.16 -0.64 6.39
C ARG A 439 -24.11 -0.98 7.44
N ALA A 440 -24.47 -1.83 8.41
CA ALA A 440 -23.45 -2.62 9.06
C ALA A 440 -22.87 -3.51 7.97
N ARG A 441 -21.62 -3.25 7.56
CA ARG A 441 -20.89 -4.14 6.64
C ARG A 441 -20.85 -5.50 7.33
N THR A 442 -21.52 -6.48 6.74
CA THR A 442 -21.53 -7.85 7.27
C THR A 442 -20.13 -8.41 7.06
N ARG A 443 -19.46 -8.62 8.20
CA ARG A 443 -18.14 -9.23 8.34
C ARG A 443 -18.09 -10.63 7.75
#